data_AF-A0A086AFT7-F1
#
_entry.id   AF-A0A086AFT7-F1
#
_cell.length_a   1.000
_cell.length_b   1.000
_cell.length_c   1.000
_cell.angle_alpha   90.00
_cell.angle_beta   90.00
_cell.angle_gamma   90.00
#
_symmetry.space_group_name_H-M   'P 1'
#
loop_
_entity.id
_entity.type
_entity.pdbx_description
1 polymer ?
#
loop_
_entity_poly.entity_id
_entity_poly.type
_entity_poly.pdbx_seq_one_letter_code
_entity_poly.pdbx_strand_id
1 'polypeptide(L)'
;MKRKYILPLFFLLQIIILKIIPFFPEFIEKNYSNGLYLKIAAFSRIILGGIPFSIGDCIYSILIVLFLRWLWIKRKSWKLLWKDNLLTALSYLSVFYFLFHFLWAFNYYREPLFEKMGIQKDYTDADLLAFTKKLITKTNSIQLQITKNDSLKVVFPYSQEQVFNMNLNGYNNLAAEYSYFTYSHLSVKKSLFSLPLTYMGFGGYLNPFTNEAQVNSLGPMYSFPMTTNHEMAHQMGYASENECNFIGFLASIKNDNIYIQYSGYSLALRYCLGIIGAKNETLSKQLVKTVHPGIIKNYKESKDFWKQYETFIETGFHIFYDNFLKINQQKDGMESYSKFVDLMVNYYKGKEL
;
A
#
# COMPACT_ATOMS: atom_id res chain seq x y z
N MET A 1 -0.86 18.75 39.02
CA MET A 1 -1.84 18.14 38.09
C MET A 1 -2.11 16.70 38.51
N LYS A 2 -3.38 16.26 38.68
CA LYS A 2 -3.64 14.83 39.00
C LYS A 2 -3.14 13.97 37.84
N ARG A 3 -2.50 12.82 38.13
CA ARG A 3 -1.90 11.92 37.13
C ARG A 3 -2.83 11.57 35.97
N LYS A 4 -4.15 11.46 36.23
CA LYS A 4 -5.19 11.14 35.24
C LYS A 4 -5.38 12.16 34.10
N TYR A 5 -4.80 13.36 34.18
CA TYR A 5 -4.90 14.38 33.13
C TYR A 5 -3.67 14.48 32.24
N ILE A 6 -2.54 13.86 32.61
CA ILE A 6 -1.27 13.99 31.89
C ILE A 6 -1.40 13.48 30.45
N LEU A 7 -1.84 12.23 30.27
CA LEU A 7 -1.94 11.62 28.94
C LEU A 7 -3.04 12.27 28.06
N PRO A 8 -4.22 12.63 28.57
CA PRO A 8 -5.20 13.38 27.78
C PRO A 8 -4.69 14.77 27.34
N LEU A 9 -3.98 15.50 28.20
CA LEU A 9 -3.37 16.78 27.80
C LEU A 9 -2.23 16.57 26.80
N PHE A 10 -1.43 15.51 26.96
CA PHE A 10 -0.44 15.13 25.97
C PHE A 10 -1.07 14.78 24.62
N PHE A 11 -2.25 14.16 24.59
CA PHE A 11 -2.98 13.90 23.34
C PHE A 11 -3.36 15.20 22.62
N LEU A 12 -3.86 16.19 23.36
CA LEU A 12 -4.16 17.51 22.79
C LEU A 12 -2.89 18.17 22.23
N LEU A 13 -1.77 18.07 22.95
CA LEU A 13 -0.47 18.58 22.47
C LEU A 13 -0.04 17.87 21.17
N GLN A 14 -0.18 16.54 21.09
CA GLN A 14 0.11 15.78 19.87
C GLN A 14 -0.71 16.29 18.68
N ILE A 15 -2.02 16.53 18.86
CA ILE A 15 -2.88 17.07 17.81
C ILE A 15 -2.40 18.45 17.34
N ILE A 16 -2.02 19.33 18.27
CA ILE A 16 -1.51 20.67 17.93
C ILE A 16 -0.21 20.55 17.11
N ILE A 17 0.73 19.71 17.55
CA ILE A 17 1.99 19.47 16.84
C ILE A 17 1.72 18.96 15.41
N LEU A 18 0.81 18.01 15.24
CA LEU A 18 0.48 17.45 13.92
C LEU A 18 -0.21 18.44 12.97
N LYS A 19 -0.81 19.51 13.49
CA LYS A 19 -1.30 20.62 12.67
C LYS A 19 -0.17 21.54 12.19
N ILE A 20 0.99 21.51 12.84
CA ILE A 20 2.16 22.34 12.51
C ILE A 20 3.13 21.60 11.59
N ILE A 21 3.31 20.29 11.78
CA ILE A 21 4.25 19.47 11.00
C ILE A 21 4.11 19.60 9.46
N PRO A 22 2.90 19.69 8.86
CA PRO A 22 2.74 19.88 7.42
C PRO A 22 3.49 21.08 6.82
N PHE A 23 3.81 22.10 7.62
CA PHE A 23 4.55 23.28 7.17
C PHE A 23 6.07 23.06 7.11
N PHE A 24 6.56 21.89 7.53
CA PHE A 24 7.99 21.56 7.59
C PHE A 24 8.31 20.18 6.95
N PRO A 25 7.90 19.91 5.70
CA PRO A 25 8.08 18.60 5.07
C PRO A 25 9.56 18.22 4.90
N GLU A 26 10.44 19.18 4.58
CA GLU A 26 11.89 18.95 4.47
C GLU A 26 12.51 18.49 5.81
N PHE A 27 12.00 19.02 6.94
CA PHE A 27 12.46 18.61 8.26
C PHE A 27 12.08 17.15 8.53
N ILE A 28 10.86 16.75 8.17
CA ILE A 28 10.39 15.37 8.32
C ILE A 28 11.18 14.44 7.40
N GLU A 29 11.34 14.78 6.12
CA GLU A 29 12.09 13.99 5.14
C GLU A 29 13.52 13.71 5.63
N LYS A 30 14.24 14.74 6.09
CA LYS A 30 15.63 14.62 6.51
C LYS A 30 15.80 13.93 7.87
N ASN A 31 15.08 14.37 8.89
CA ASN A 31 15.37 13.99 10.28
C ASN A 31 14.57 12.76 10.73
N TYR A 32 13.31 12.65 10.31
CA TYR A 32 12.47 11.52 10.64
C TYR A 32 12.61 10.43 9.59
N SER A 33 12.16 10.67 8.36
CA SER A 33 11.89 9.61 7.39
C SER A 33 13.15 8.95 6.84
N ASN A 34 14.15 9.73 6.44
CA ASN A 34 15.47 9.21 6.03
C ASN A 34 16.46 9.09 7.21
N GLY A 35 16.06 9.50 8.41
CA GLY A 35 16.90 9.52 9.60
C GLY A 35 16.46 8.47 10.62
N LEU A 36 15.63 8.89 11.58
CA LEU A 36 15.17 8.05 12.68
C LEU A 36 14.37 6.82 12.21
N TYR A 37 13.42 7.02 11.29
CA TYR A 37 12.51 5.98 10.84
C TYR A 37 13.24 4.79 10.21
N LEU A 38 14.24 5.02 9.35
CA LEU A 38 15.00 3.91 8.74
C LEU A 38 15.65 3.01 9.80
N LYS A 39 16.10 3.57 10.92
CA LYS A 39 16.67 2.80 12.05
C LYS A 39 15.59 1.99 12.76
N ILE A 40 14.43 2.61 13.04
CA ILE A 40 13.28 1.94 13.65
C ILE A 40 12.81 0.78 12.76
N ALA A 41 12.60 1.05 11.48
CA ALA A 41 12.12 0.09 10.51
C ALA A 41 13.10 -1.07 10.34
N ALA A 42 14.40 -0.79 10.18
CA ALA A 42 15.43 -1.84 10.10
C ALA A 42 15.48 -2.71 11.36
N PHE A 43 15.44 -2.10 12.55
CA PHE A 43 15.41 -2.83 13.82
C PHE A 43 14.21 -3.78 13.90
N SER A 44 13.01 -3.29 13.59
CA SER A 44 11.80 -4.11 13.60
C SER A 44 11.86 -5.26 12.59
N ARG A 45 12.32 -4.99 11.35
CA ARG A 45 12.44 -6.01 10.31
C ARG A 45 13.52 -7.05 10.62
N ILE A 46 14.61 -6.69 11.29
CA ILE A 46 15.64 -7.65 11.72
C ILE A 46 15.07 -8.60 12.78
N ILE A 47 14.34 -8.08 13.76
CA ILE A 47 13.82 -8.88 14.87
C ILE A 47 12.65 -9.76 14.44
N LEU A 48 11.72 -9.22 13.65
CA LEU A 48 10.47 -9.90 13.30
C LEU A 48 10.52 -10.59 11.93
N GLY A 49 11.47 -10.22 11.07
CA GLY A 49 11.58 -10.73 9.70
C GLY A 49 11.79 -12.24 9.61
N GLY A 50 12.49 -12.84 10.58
CA GLY A 50 12.69 -14.29 10.65
C GLY A 50 11.48 -15.11 11.11
N ILE A 51 10.43 -14.46 11.65
CA ILE A 51 9.25 -15.15 12.18
C ILE A 51 8.32 -15.50 11.01
N PRO A 52 7.87 -16.77 10.85
CA PRO A 52 7.17 -17.19 9.64
C PRO A 52 5.69 -16.76 9.55
N PHE A 53 5.15 -16.16 10.62
CA PHE A 53 3.78 -15.67 10.70
C PHE A 53 3.74 -14.21 11.16
N SER A 54 2.60 -13.56 10.92
CA SER A 54 2.37 -12.14 11.20
C SER A 54 2.19 -11.86 12.68
N ILE A 55 3.23 -11.32 13.33
CA ILE A 55 3.18 -10.94 14.75
C ILE A 55 2.23 -9.75 14.96
N GLY A 56 2.19 -8.83 14.00
CA GLY A 56 1.28 -7.69 13.98
C GLY A 56 -0.18 -8.11 14.06
N ASP A 57 -0.60 -9.14 13.30
CA ASP A 57 -1.97 -9.67 13.37
C ASP A 57 -2.26 -10.31 14.73
N CYS A 58 -1.28 -11.00 15.32
CA CYS A 58 -1.41 -11.54 16.68
C CYS A 58 -1.59 -10.42 17.72
N ILE A 59 -0.79 -9.36 17.63
CA ILE A 59 -0.91 -8.18 18.51
C ILE A 59 -2.29 -7.54 18.35
N TYR A 60 -2.75 -7.32 17.12
CA TYR A 60 -4.08 -6.76 16.87
C TYR A 60 -5.19 -7.65 17.42
N SER A 61 -5.09 -8.97 17.25
CA SER A 61 -6.04 -9.93 17.84
C SER A 61 -6.11 -9.80 19.37
N ILE A 62 -4.96 -9.73 20.04
CA ILE A 62 -4.87 -9.55 21.49
C ILE A 62 -5.48 -8.21 21.91
N LEU A 63 -5.16 -7.12 21.22
CA LEU A 63 -5.69 -5.79 21.52
C LEU A 63 -7.21 -5.74 21.37
N ILE A 64 -7.77 -6.37 20.33
CA ILE A 64 -9.23 -6.47 20.14
C ILE A 64 -9.88 -7.22 21.32
N VAL A 65 -9.32 -8.36 21.72
CA VAL A 65 -9.84 -9.13 22.87
C VAL A 65 -9.77 -8.33 24.17
N LEU A 66 -8.65 -7.64 24.44
CA LEU A 66 -8.49 -6.79 25.61
C LEU A 66 -9.48 -5.62 25.60
N PHE A 67 -9.71 -5.01 24.44
CA PHE A 67 -10.68 -3.93 24.28
C PHE A 67 -12.11 -4.41 24.54
N LEU A 68 -12.53 -5.53 23.95
CA LEU A 68 -13.86 -6.12 24.18
C LEU A 68 -14.06 -6.50 25.66
N ARG A 69 -13.03 -7.06 26.30
CA ARG A 69 -13.03 -7.34 27.74
C ARG A 69 -13.18 -6.06 28.56
N TRP A 70 -12.46 -4.99 28.22
CA TRP A 70 -12.58 -3.70 28.89
C TRP A 70 -13.99 -3.12 28.79
N LEU A 71 -14.59 -3.15 27.58
CA LEU A 71 -15.98 -2.73 27.37
C LEU A 71 -16.95 -3.54 28.23
N TRP A 72 -16.79 -4.88 28.25
CA TRP A 72 -17.64 -5.77 29.03
C TRP A 72 -17.56 -5.49 30.54
N ILE A 73 -16.36 -5.29 31.08
CA ILE A 73 -16.15 -4.98 32.51
C ILE A 73 -16.74 -3.61 32.85
N LYS A 74 -16.51 -2.61 32.00
CA LYS A 74 -16.92 -1.22 32.30
C LYS A 74 -18.38 -0.94 32.02
N ARG A 75 -19.12 -1.80 31.30
CA ARG A 75 -20.51 -1.57 30.85
C ARG A 75 -21.46 -1.08 31.96
N LYS A 76 -21.33 -1.59 33.20
CA LYS A 76 -22.18 -1.19 34.33
C LYS A 76 -21.76 0.14 34.97
N SER A 77 -20.48 0.51 34.84
CA SER A 77 -19.89 1.72 35.43
C SER A 77 -19.90 2.93 34.49
N TRP A 78 -20.21 2.73 33.21
CA TRP A 78 -20.10 3.79 32.19
C TRP A 78 -20.96 5.02 32.49
N LYS A 79 -22.18 4.85 33.00
CA LYS A 79 -23.07 5.99 33.34
C LYS A 79 -22.64 6.72 34.62
N LEU A 80 -22.15 5.99 35.62
CA LEU A 80 -21.82 6.53 36.94
C LEU A 80 -20.43 7.20 36.99
N LEU A 81 -19.45 6.67 36.24
CA LEU A 81 -18.06 7.12 36.24
C LEU A 81 -17.60 7.56 34.84
N TRP A 82 -18.50 8.13 34.05
CA TRP A 82 -18.25 8.44 32.64
C TRP A 82 -17.00 9.33 32.44
N LYS A 83 -16.77 10.31 33.32
CA LYS A 83 -15.59 11.21 33.23
C LYS A 83 -14.28 10.45 33.39
N ASP A 84 -14.17 9.57 34.37
CA ASP A 84 -12.95 8.81 34.62
C ASP A 84 -12.73 7.72 33.56
N ASN A 85 -13.81 7.09 33.07
CA ASN A 85 -13.73 6.16 31.95
C ASN A 85 -13.31 6.87 30.66
N LEU A 86 -13.81 8.07 30.39
CA LEU A 86 -13.41 8.89 29.24
C LEU A 86 -11.93 9.30 29.33
N LEU A 87 -11.47 9.80 30.49
CA LEU A 87 -10.06 10.14 30.68
C LEU A 87 -9.14 8.93 30.52
N THR A 88 -9.58 7.74 30.96
CA THR A 88 -8.84 6.49 30.76
C THR A 88 -8.77 6.11 29.28
N ALA A 89 -9.89 6.17 28.57
CA ALA A 89 -9.94 5.91 27.13
C ALA A 89 -9.04 6.89 26.35
N LEU A 90 -9.11 8.20 26.66
CA LEU A 90 -8.22 9.21 26.08
C LEU A 90 -6.75 8.96 26.41
N SER A 91 -6.45 8.42 27.59
CA SER A 91 -5.08 8.05 27.96
C SER A 91 -4.53 6.91 27.10
N TYR A 92 -5.33 5.86 26.87
CA TYR A 92 -4.94 4.78 25.97
C TYR A 92 -4.82 5.25 24.53
N LEU A 93 -5.76 6.08 24.06
CA LEU A 93 -5.71 6.69 22.74
C LEU A 93 -4.47 7.56 22.57
N SER A 94 -4.09 8.35 23.59
CA SER A 94 -2.89 9.18 23.59
C SER A 94 -1.61 8.39 23.34
N VAL A 95 -1.46 7.24 24.01
CA VAL A 95 -0.29 6.36 23.85
C VAL A 95 -0.32 5.68 22.48
N PHE A 96 -1.47 5.14 22.07
CA PHE A 96 -1.61 4.50 20.76
C PHE A 96 -1.31 5.49 19.61
N TYR A 97 -1.87 6.69 19.68
CA TYR A 97 -1.68 7.75 18.70
C TYR A 97 -0.23 8.21 18.61
N PHE A 98 0.43 8.35 19.77
CA PHE A 98 1.85 8.67 19.83
C PHE A 98 2.70 7.58 19.15
N LEU A 99 2.48 6.30 19.52
CA LEU A 99 3.22 5.18 18.94
C LEU A 99 2.96 5.06 17.44
N PHE A 100 1.73 5.24 16.98
CA PHE A 100 1.40 5.22 15.56
C PHE A 100 2.19 6.27 14.77
N HIS A 101 2.23 7.52 15.25
CA HIS A 101 2.98 8.60 14.60
C HIS A 101 4.48 8.41 14.69
N PHE A 102 4.98 8.10 15.88
CA PHE A 102 6.39 7.93 16.14
C PHE A 102 6.98 6.75 15.37
N LEU A 103 6.27 5.61 15.30
CA LEU A 103 6.77 4.41 14.63
C LEU A 103 6.58 4.45 13.11
N TRP A 104 5.57 5.18 12.60
CA TRP A 104 5.35 5.23 11.16
C TRP A 104 4.66 6.48 10.61
N ALA A 105 3.59 6.99 11.23
CA ALA A 105 2.69 7.92 10.55
C ALA A 105 3.26 9.33 10.31
N PHE A 106 4.40 9.71 10.92
CA PHE A 106 5.09 10.92 10.48
C PHE A 106 5.56 10.84 9.02
N ASN A 107 5.64 9.65 8.41
CA ASN A 107 5.91 9.49 6.99
C ASN A 107 4.85 10.10 6.06
N TYR A 108 3.63 10.40 6.54
CA TYR A 108 2.61 11.12 5.77
C TYR A 108 2.99 12.59 5.46
N TYR A 109 3.96 13.13 6.19
CA TYR A 109 4.37 14.53 6.10
C TYR A 109 5.71 14.71 5.38
N ARG A 110 6.13 13.69 4.64
CA ARG A 110 7.34 13.72 3.82
C ARG A 110 7.21 14.65 2.63
N GLU A 111 8.36 14.99 2.05
CA GLU A 111 8.40 15.55 0.70
C GLU A 111 7.78 14.55 -0.30
N PRO A 112 6.88 14.98 -1.18
CA PRO A 112 6.29 14.10 -2.19
C PRO A 112 7.34 13.49 -3.14
N LEU A 113 7.12 12.25 -3.54
CA LEU A 113 8.08 11.49 -4.35
C LEU A 113 8.34 12.13 -5.72
N PHE A 114 7.35 12.76 -6.34
CA PHE A 114 7.52 13.39 -7.65
C PHE A 114 8.48 14.59 -7.57
N GLU A 115 8.50 15.34 -6.45
CA GLU A 115 9.49 16.41 -6.20
C GLU A 115 10.89 15.81 -6.09
N LYS A 116 11.02 14.78 -5.25
CA LYS A 116 12.28 14.04 -5.04
C LYS A 116 12.87 13.44 -6.32
N MET A 117 12.01 12.97 -7.22
CA MET A 117 12.42 12.35 -8.49
C MET A 117 12.44 13.32 -9.68
N GLY A 118 12.06 14.58 -9.50
CA GLY A 118 11.94 15.56 -10.59
C GLY A 118 10.91 15.16 -11.65
N ILE A 119 9.84 14.47 -11.26
CA ILE A 119 8.76 14.01 -12.15
C ILE A 119 7.66 15.08 -12.19
N GLN A 120 7.16 15.41 -13.39
CA GLN A 120 6.02 16.32 -13.54
C GLN A 120 4.72 15.66 -13.04
N LYS A 121 3.78 16.48 -12.54
CA LYS A 121 2.48 15.99 -12.06
C LYS A 121 1.52 15.69 -13.20
N ASP A 122 1.40 16.62 -14.13
CA ASP A 122 0.32 16.59 -15.13
C ASP A 122 0.79 15.92 -16.42
N TYR A 123 -0.12 15.24 -17.10
CA TYR A 123 0.09 14.68 -18.44
C TYR A 123 -1.08 15.00 -19.35
N THR A 124 -0.86 14.95 -20.66
CA THR A 124 -1.94 15.11 -21.66
C THR A 124 -2.60 13.76 -21.98
N ASP A 125 -3.86 13.77 -22.45
CA ASP A 125 -4.51 12.52 -22.89
C ASP A 125 -3.72 11.79 -24.00
N ALA A 126 -2.95 12.55 -24.80
CA ALA A 126 -2.02 11.99 -25.79
C ALA A 126 -0.85 11.25 -25.13
N ASP A 127 -0.28 11.79 -24.05
CA ASP A 127 0.77 11.13 -23.26
C ASP A 127 0.26 9.82 -22.66
N LEU A 128 -0.94 9.82 -22.06
CA LEU A 128 -1.58 8.62 -21.51
C LEU A 128 -1.83 7.56 -22.59
N LEU A 129 -2.36 7.97 -23.75
CA LEU A 129 -2.60 7.06 -24.86
C LEU A 129 -1.30 6.44 -25.39
N ALA A 130 -0.25 7.25 -25.55
CA ALA A 130 1.06 6.77 -26.01
C ALA A 130 1.67 5.79 -25.00
N PHE A 131 1.63 6.11 -23.71
CA PHE A 131 2.09 5.23 -22.65
C PHE A 131 1.29 3.93 -22.59
N THR A 132 -0.04 4.00 -22.69
CA THR A 132 -0.92 2.83 -22.71
C THR A 132 -0.59 1.89 -23.86
N LYS A 133 -0.36 2.42 -25.08
CA LYS A 133 0.06 1.60 -26.22
C LYS A 133 1.38 0.88 -25.98
N LYS A 134 2.37 1.57 -25.38
CA LYS A 134 3.65 0.94 -24.98
C LYS A 134 3.40 -0.19 -23.97
N LEU A 135 2.57 0.04 -22.96
CA LEU A 135 2.20 -0.97 -21.97
C LEU A 135 1.51 -2.18 -22.62
N ILE A 136 0.57 -1.98 -23.55
CA ILE A 136 -0.08 -3.08 -24.27
C ILE A 136 0.96 -3.96 -24.96
N THR A 137 1.86 -3.34 -25.74
CA THR A 137 2.92 -4.07 -26.45
C THR A 137 3.81 -4.87 -25.49
N LYS A 138 4.25 -4.24 -24.40
CA LYS A 138 5.12 -4.89 -23.41
C LYS A 138 4.42 -6.03 -22.66
N THR A 139 3.21 -5.80 -22.16
CA THR A 139 2.44 -6.81 -21.41
C THR A 139 2.05 -7.98 -22.31
N ASN A 140 1.65 -7.74 -23.56
CA ASN A 140 1.38 -8.79 -24.56
C ASN A 140 2.63 -9.65 -24.83
N SER A 141 3.78 -9.00 -25.03
CA SER A 141 5.06 -9.68 -25.28
C SER A 141 5.45 -10.59 -24.11
N ILE A 142 5.38 -10.06 -22.88
CA ILE A 142 5.68 -10.82 -21.66
C ILE A 142 4.70 -11.98 -21.46
N GLN A 143 3.40 -11.73 -21.63
CA GLN A 143 2.38 -12.78 -21.52
C GLN A 143 2.66 -13.91 -22.52
N LEU A 144 2.91 -13.58 -23.79
CA LEU A 144 3.20 -14.56 -24.83
C LEU A 144 4.50 -15.31 -24.56
N GLN A 145 5.53 -14.64 -24.02
CA GLN A 145 6.78 -15.28 -23.64
C GLN A 145 6.58 -16.33 -22.53
N ILE A 146 5.69 -16.06 -21.57
CA ILE A 146 5.35 -16.98 -20.49
C ILE A 146 4.48 -18.14 -20.99
N THR A 147 3.39 -17.85 -21.67
CA THR A 147 2.34 -18.83 -21.97
C THR A 147 2.55 -19.55 -23.30
N LYS A 148 3.38 -18.98 -24.19
CA LYS A 148 3.51 -19.36 -25.60
C LYS A 148 2.17 -19.35 -26.38
N ASN A 149 1.14 -18.69 -25.83
CA ASN A 149 -0.21 -18.65 -26.37
C ASN A 149 -0.94 -17.39 -25.91
N ASP A 150 -1.35 -16.52 -26.85
CA ASP A 150 -2.03 -15.25 -26.57
C ASP A 150 -3.37 -15.41 -25.82
N SER A 151 -3.99 -16.59 -25.89
CA SER A 151 -5.32 -16.87 -25.40
C SER A 151 -5.31 -17.54 -24.03
N LEU A 152 -4.17 -18.03 -23.55
CA LEU A 152 -4.02 -18.62 -22.21
C LEU A 152 -3.67 -17.55 -21.18
N LYS A 153 -4.30 -17.61 -20.01
CA LYS A 153 -3.94 -16.73 -18.89
C LYS A 153 -2.56 -17.08 -18.34
N VAL A 154 -1.86 -16.12 -17.75
CA VAL A 154 -0.62 -16.40 -17.02
C VAL A 154 -0.97 -17.11 -15.72
N VAL A 155 -0.36 -18.28 -15.51
CA VAL A 155 -0.43 -19.04 -14.25
C VAL A 155 0.93 -18.98 -13.59
N PHE A 156 0.97 -18.47 -12.36
CA PHE A 156 2.22 -18.30 -11.62
C PHE A 156 2.68 -19.65 -11.04
N PRO A 157 3.93 -20.07 -11.29
CA PRO A 157 4.46 -21.33 -10.78
C PRO A 157 5.06 -21.21 -9.37
N TYR A 158 4.99 -20.02 -8.75
CA TYR A 158 5.64 -19.71 -7.49
C TYR A 158 4.65 -19.66 -6.32
N SER A 159 5.09 -20.09 -5.14
CA SER A 159 4.39 -19.83 -3.89
C SER A 159 4.53 -18.36 -3.46
N GLN A 160 3.67 -17.93 -2.55
CA GLN A 160 3.73 -16.57 -1.99
C GLN A 160 5.05 -16.30 -1.26
N GLU A 161 5.58 -17.29 -0.54
CA GLU A 161 6.86 -17.21 0.16
C GLU A 161 8.03 -17.07 -0.81
N GLN A 162 7.98 -17.74 -1.96
CA GLN A 162 8.96 -17.54 -3.04
C GLN A 162 8.86 -16.11 -3.59
N VAL A 163 7.66 -15.62 -3.86
CA VAL A 163 7.44 -14.25 -4.36
C VAL A 163 8.02 -13.20 -3.39
N PHE A 164 7.83 -13.36 -2.08
CA PHE A 164 8.41 -12.43 -1.09
C PHE A 164 9.92 -12.29 -1.23
N ASN A 165 10.64 -13.41 -1.42
CA ASN A 165 12.08 -13.39 -1.62
C ASN A 165 12.48 -12.85 -3.00
N MET A 166 11.75 -13.26 -4.05
CA MET A 166 12.02 -12.83 -5.42
C MET A 166 11.85 -11.32 -5.61
N ASN A 167 10.93 -10.69 -4.89
CA ASN A 167 10.72 -9.24 -4.94
C ASN A 167 11.94 -8.42 -4.50
N LEU A 168 12.82 -8.98 -3.65
CA LEU A 168 14.07 -8.31 -3.25
C LEU A 168 14.97 -7.98 -4.44
N ASN A 169 15.00 -8.84 -5.46
CA ASN A 169 15.80 -8.61 -6.67
C ASN A 169 15.37 -7.31 -7.39
N GLY A 170 14.06 -7.08 -7.52
CA GLY A 170 13.51 -5.87 -8.12
C GLY A 170 13.89 -4.60 -7.34
N TYR A 171 13.84 -4.67 -6.02
CA TYR A 171 14.29 -3.57 -5.15
C TYR A 171 15.80 -3.34 -5.21
N ASN A 172 16.63 -4.39 -5.28
CA ASN A 172 18.07 -4.26 -5.44
C ASN A 172 18.42 -3.56 -6.76
N ASN A 173 17.79 -3.96 -7.86
CA ASN A 173 17.98 -3.34 -9.17
C ASN A 173 17.47 -1.88 -9.18
N LEU A 174 16.33 -1.61 -8.55
CA LEU A 174 15.80 -0.25 -8.41
C LEU A 174 16.72 0.65 -7.55
N ALA A 175 17.31 0.10 -6.49
CA ALA A 175 18.23 0.81 -5.60
C ALA A 175 19.55 1.19 -6.29
N ALA A 176 19.96 0.46 -7.33
CA ALA A 176 21.13 0.81 -8.14
C ALA A 176 20.92 2.11 -8.94
N GLU A 177 19.68 2.41 -9.33
CA GLU A 177 19.31 3.68 -9.99
C GLU A 177 18.96 4.77 -8.97
N TYR A 178 18.29 4.40 -7.88
CA TYR A 178 17.82 5.32 -6.84
C TYR A 178 18.12 4.76 -5.46
N SER A 179 19.26 5.16 -4.88
CA SER A 179 19.75 4.61 -3.61
C SER A 179 18.78 4.76 -2.43
N TYR A 180 17.87 5.73 -2.47
CA TYR A 180 16.81 5.93 -1.47
C TYR A 180 15.64 4.92 -1.55
N PHE A 181 15.67 3.98 -2.51
CA PHE A 181 14.79 2.80 -2.56
C PHE A 181 15.49 1.51 -2.07
N THR A 182 16.61 1.65 -1.35
CA THR A 182 17.28 0.50 -0.74
C THR A 182 16.36 -0.19 0.26
N TYR A 183 15.95 -1.41 -0.05
CA TYR A 183 15.18 -2.27 0.85
C TYR A 183 16.10 -3.30 1.50
N SER A 184 16.19 -3.26 2.83
CA SER A 184 16.99 -4.19 3.62
C SER A 184 16.12 -5.02 4.56
N HIS A 185 16.45 -6.31 4.70
CA HIS A 185 15.79 -7.30 5.56
C HIS A 185 14.30 -7.51 5.25
N LEU A 186 13.95 -8.71 4.77
CA LEU A 186 12.58 -9.08 4.47
C LEU A 186 11.74 -9.19 5.75
N SER A 187 10.62 -8.48 5.81
CA SER A 187 9.62 -8.64 6.87
C SER A 187 8.20 -8.59 6.32
N VAL A 188 8.01 -9.29 5.21
CA VAL A 188 6.71 -9.49 4.57
C VAL A 188 6.11 -10.80 5.07
N LYS A 189 4.81 -10.79 5.38
CA LYS A 189 4.08 -11.93 5.95
C LYS A 189 2.75 -12.11 5.23
N LYS A 190 2.31 -13.36 5.11
CA LYS A 190 0.90 -13.65 4.82
C LYS A 190 0.08 -13.17 6.01
N SER A 191 -0.95 -12.36 5.78
CA SER A 191 -1.80 -11.89 6.87
C SER A 191 -2.67 -13.03 7.42
N LEU A 192 -2.70 -13.18 8.75
CA LEU A 192 -3.66 -14.04 9.45
C LEU A 192 -5.10 -13.53 9.27
N PHE A 193 -5.25 -12.26 8.89
CA PHE A 193 -6.52 -11.61 8.56
C PHE A 193 -6.83 -11.60 7.06
N SER A 194 -6.20 -12.45 6.25
CA SER A 194 -6.44 -12.46 4.79
C SER A 194 -7.92 -12.58 4.41
N LEU A 195 -8.71 -13.41 5.10
CA LEU A 195 -10.15 -13.52 4.85
C LEU A 195 -10.92 -12.23 5.21
N PRO A 196 -10.78 -11.68 6.44
CA PRO A 196 -11.30 -10.35 6.73
C PRO A 196 -10.88 -9.28 5.72
N LEU A 197 -9.58 -9.21 5.37
CA LEU A 197 -9.06 -8.25 4.40
C LEU A 197 -9.78 -8.37 3.06
N THR A 198 -10.06 -9.59 2.59
CA THR A 198 -10.81 -9.79 1.35
C THR A 198 -12.22 -9.21 1.41
N TYR A 199 -12.97 -9.45 2.50
CA TYR A 199 -14.31 -8.85 2.66
C TYR A 199 -14.29 -7.33 2.81
N MET A 200 -13.16 -6.78 3.25
CA MET A 200 -12.95 -5.34 3.36
C MET A 200 -12.42 -4.72 2.06
N GLY A 201 -12.07 -5.52 1.05
CA GLY A 201 -11.53 -5.04 -0.23
C GLY A 201 -10.02 -4.74 -0.24
N PHE A 202 -9.24 -5.22 0.73
CA PHE A 202 -7.81 -4.92 0.86
C PHE A 202 -6.90 -6.05 0.37
N GLY A 203 -5.89 -5.68 -0.42
CA GLY A 203 -4.84 -6.58 -0.90
C GLY A 203 -3.69 -6.78 0.11
N GLY A 204 -3.55 -5.87 1.06
CA GLY A 204 -2.49 -5.89 2.07
C GLY A 204 -2.57 -4.65 2.94
N TYR A 205 -1.69 -4.59 3.93
CA TYR A 205 -1.44 -3.39 4.71
C TYR A 205 -0.08 -3.48 5.42
N LEU A 206 0.49 -2.32 5.77
CA LEU A 206 1.61 -2.26 6.70
C LEU A 206 1.12 -2.20 8.15
N ASN A 207 1.69 -3.03 9.03
CA ASN A 207 1.56 -2.81 10.46
C ASN A 207 2.49 -1.68 10.93
N PRO A 208 1.98 -0.52 11.38
CA PRO A 208 2.83 0.59 11.81
C PRO A 208 3.57 0.31 13.13
N PHE A 209 3.13 -0.69 13.93
CA PHE A 209 3.73 -0.99 15.22
C PHE A 209 4.83 -2.06 15.14
N THR A 210 4.70 -3.01 14.22
CA THR A 210 5.70 -4.07 14.00
C THR A 210 6.54 -3.85 12.74
N ASN A 211 6.17 -2.91 11.87
CA ASN A 211 6.77 -2.71 10.55
C ASN A 211 6.70 -3.97 9.66
N GLU A 212 5.80 -4.92 9.93
CA GLU A 212 5.53 -6.06 9.05
C GLU A 212 4.61 -5.63 7.90
N ALA A 213 4.99 -5.95 6.66
CA ALA A 213 4.11 -5.85 5.50
C ALA A 213 3.22 -7.10 5.44
N GLN A 214 1.93 -6.94 5.64
CA GLN A 214 0.98 -8.04 5.75
C GLN A 214 0.15 -8.11 4.48
N VAL A 215 0.38 -9.15 3.69
CA VAL A 215 -0.24 -9.30 2.36
C VAL A 215 -1.42 -10.27 2.45
N ASN A 216 -2.54 -9.91 1.83
CA ASN A 216 -3.69 -10.81 1.67
C ASN A 216 -3.31 -11.99 0.78
N SER A 217 -3.29 -13.18 1.35
CA SER A 217 -2.86 -14.40 0.69
C SER A 217 -3.97 -15.13 -0.09
N LEU A 218 -5.18 -14.58 -0.19
CA LEU A 218 -6.30 -15.23 -0.89
C LEU A 218 -6.46 -14.78 -2.34
N GLY A 219 -5.93 -13.62 -2.70
CA GLY A 219 -6.08 -13.05 -4.04
C GLY A 219 -5.31 -13.82 -5.13
N PRO A 220 -5.60 -13.56 -6.43
CA PRO A 220 -4.93 -14.21 -7.54
C PRO A 220 -3.42 -13.97 -7.56
N MET A 221 -2.65 -15.03 -7.82
CA MET A 221 -1.20 -14.97 -7.81
C MET A 221 -0.59 -14.06 -8.87
N TYR A 222 -1.29 -13.76 -9.97
CA TYR A 222 -0.73 -12.90 -11.01
C TYR A 222 -0.59 -11.43 -10.60
N SER A 223 -1.39 -10.96 -9.64
CA SER A 223 -1.29 -9.61 -9.07
C SER A 223 -0.53 -9.57 -7.74
N PHE A 224 -0.32 -10.72 -7.10
CA PHE A 224 0.26 -10.84 -5.76
C PHE A 224 1.68 -10.23 -5.63
N PRO A 225 2.61 -10.39 -6.58
CA PRO A 225 3.91 -9.73 -6.50
C PRO A 225 3.83 -8.21 -6.45
N MET A 226 2.97 -7.61 -7.26
CA MET A 226 2.77 -6.16 -7.30
C MET A 226 2.19 -5.65 -5.97
N THR A 227 1.17 -6.31 -5.43
CA THR A 227 0.65 -6.01 -4.08
C THR A 227 1.74 -6.12 -3.02
N THR A 228 2.57 -7.17 -3.08
CA THR A 228 3.68 -7.33 -2.14
C THR A 228 4.70 -6.19 -2.27
N ASN A 229 5.08 -5.83 -3.50
CA ASN A 229 6.02 -4.73 -3.74
C ASN A 229 5.46 -3.39 -3.24
N HIS A 230 4.16 -3.16 -3.38
CA HIS A 230 3.47 -2.01 -2.79
C HIS A 230 3.64 -1.97 -1.25
N GLU A 231 3.33 -3.06 -0.54
CA GLU A 231 3.47 -3.09 0.92
C GLU A 231 4.94 -2.95 1.39
N MET A 232 5.88 -3.45 0.60
CA MET A 232 7.31 -3.24 0.84
C MET A 232 7.71 -1.76 0.70
N ALA A 233 7.05 -0.99 -0.17
CA ALA A 233 7.27 0.45 -0.27
C ALA A 233 6.82 1.18 1.02
N HIS A 234 5.70 0.76 1.61
CA HIS A 234 5.27 1.24 2.93
C HIS A 234 6.30 0.97 4.04
N GLN A 235 6.98 -0.19 4.01
CA GLN A 235 8.05 -0.51 4.97
C GLN A 235 9.29 0.39 4.83
N MET A 236 9.48 1.03 3.67
CA MET A 236 10.52 2.05 3.45
C MET A 236 10.08 3.45 3.87
N GLY A 237 8.87 3.60 4.42
CA GLY A 237 8.37 4.85 4.94
C GLY A 237 7.78 5.76 3.87
N TYR A 238 7.34 5.21 2.74
CA TYR A 238 6.45 5.92 1.84
C TYR A 238 5.02 5.67 2.32
N ALA A 239 4.32 6.73 2.72
CA ALA A 239 2.97 6.59 3.26
C ALA A 239 1.89 6.78 2.19
N SER A 240 2.21 7.41 1.07
CA SER A 240 1.25 7.70 0.01
C SER A 240 0.94 6.46 -0.84
N GLU A 241 -0.34 6.15 -1.05
CA GLU A 241 -0.77 4.96 -1.81
C GLU A 241 -0.35 5.04 -3.29
N ASN A 242 -0.40 6.23 -3.89
CA ASN A 242 0.07 6.44 -5.27
C ASN A 242 1.59 6.25 -5.40
N GLU A 243 2.37 6.70 -4.43
CA GLU A 243 3.82 6.53 -4.40
C GLU A 243 4.16 5.05 -4.20
N CYS A 244 3.47 4.36 -3.30
CA CYS A 244 3.68 2.94 -3.07
C CYS A 244 3.30 2.09 -4.29
N ASN A 245 2.21 2.43 -4.98
CA ASN A 245 1.90 1.83 -6.28
C ASN A 245 2.97 2.12 -7.34
N PHE A 246 3.50 3.34 -7.40
CA PHE A 246 4.54 3.69 -8.36
C PHE A 246 5.86 2.97 -8.07
N ILE A 247 6.32 2.98 -6.82
CA ILE A 247 7.53 2.26 -6.37
C ILE A 247 7.35 0.76 -6.58
N GLY A 248 6.18 0.22 -6.22
CA GLY A 248 5.87 -1.19 -6.40
C GLY A 248 5.88 -1.60 -7.88
N PHE A 249 5.39 -0.73 -8.76
CA PHE A 249 5.47 -0.92 -10.21
C PHE A 249 6.93 -0.93 -10.68
N LEU A 250 7.73 0.08 -10.30
CA LEU A 250 9.15 0.17 -10.67
C LEU A 250 9.93 -1.07 -10.18
N ALA A 251 9.76 -1.47 -8.93
CA ALA A 251 10.40 -2.66 -8.38
C ALA A 251 9.98 -3.94 -9.12
N SER A 252 8.70 -4.04 -9.53
CA SER A 252 8.21 -5.20 -10.28
C SER A 252 8.84 -5.31 -11.66
N ILE A 253 8.93 -4.20 -12.41
CA ILE A 253 9.45 -4.21 -13.79
C ILE A 253 10.99 -4.24 -13.84
N LYS A 254 11.67 -3.81 -12.78
CA LYS A 254 13.13 -3.95 -12.62
C LYS A 254 13.55 -5.32 -12.10
N ASN A 255 12.61 -6.22 -11.82
CA ASN A 255 12.91 -7.59 -11.41
C ASN A 255 13.37 -8.43 -12.61
N ASP A 256 14.34 -9.32 -12.42
CA ASP A 256 14.84 -10.22 -13.46
C ASP A 256 13.82 -11.32 -13.82
N ASN A 257 12.88 -11.61 -12.92
CA ASN A 257 11.86 -12.62 -13.16
C ASN A 257 10.68 -12.08 -13.95
N ILE A 258 10.44 -12.67 -15.11
CA ILE A 258 9.39 -12.27 -16.05
C ILE A 258 7.96 -12.35 -15.49
N TYR A 259 7.69 -13.25 -14.53
CA TYR A 259 6.37 -13.30 -13.89
C TYR A 259 6.16 -12.10 -12.97
N ILE A 260 7.18 -11.68 -12.24
CA ILE A 260 7.11 -10.47 -11.39
C ILE A 260 6.92 -9.22 -12.27
N GLN A 261 7.65 -9.12 -13.38
CA GLN A 261 7.45 -8.06 -14.37
C GLN A 261 6.02 -8.05 -14.92
N TYR A 262 5.48 -9.24 -15.28
CA TYR A 262 4.10 -9.36 -15.75
C TYR A 262 3.10 -8.81 -14.73
N SER A 263 3.31 -9.09 -13.44
CA SER A 263 2.45 -8.57 -12.37
C SER A 263 2.38 -7.03 -12.38
N GLY A 264 3.53 -6.36 -12.48
CA GLY A 264 3.63 -4.91 -12.54
C GLY A 264 3.00 -4.32 -13.80
N TYR A 265 3.42 -4.78 -14.99
CA TYR A 265 2.90 -4.27 -16.26
C TYR A 265 1.41 -4.55 -16.45
N SER A 266 0.93 -5.73 -16.02
CA SER A 266 -0.50 -6.09 -16.07
C SER A 266 -1.34 -5.19 -15.18
N LEU A 267 -0.88 -4.84 -13.97
CA LEU A 267 -1.62 -3.91 -13.12
C LEU A 267 -1.65 -2.50 -13.73
N ALA A 268 -0.49 -1.98 -14.14
CA ALA A 268 -0.39 -0.65 -14.76
C ALA A 268 -1.29 -0.52 -16.00
N LEU A 269 -1.29 -1.55 -16.86
CA LEU A 269 -2.15 -1.59 -18.05
C LEU A 269 -3.63 -1.55 -17.68
N ARG A 270 -4.05 -2.32 -16.67
CA ARG A 270 -5.45 -2.33 -16.21
C ARG A 270 -5.91 -0.94 -15.76
N TYR A 271 -5.09 -0.22 -14.98
CA TYR A 271 -5.42 1.14 -14.55
C TYR A 271 -5.50 2.12 -15.72
N CYS A 272 -4.53 2.09 -16.64
CA CYS A 272 -4.54 2.97 -17.81
C CYS A 272 -5.78 2.76 -18.69
N LEU A 273 -6.14 1.50 -18.98
CA LEU A 273 -7.35 1.17 -19.74
C LEU A 273 -8.64 1.61 -19.02
N GLY A 274 -8.66 1.52 -17.69
CA GLY A 274 -9.76 1.99 -16.85
C GLY A 274 -9.94 3.50 -16.90
N ILE A 275 -8.85 4.26 -16.73
CA ILE A 275 -8.87 5.73 -16.82
C ILE A 275 -9.30 6.19 -18.22
N ILE A 276 -8.75 5.59 -19.28
CA ILE A 276 -9.19 5.89 -20.66
C ILE A 276 -10.66 5.51 -20.84
N GLY A 277 -11.12 4.39 -20.30
CA GLY A 277 -12.51 3.94 -20.40
C GLY A 277 -13.50 4.88 -19.73
N ALA A 278 -13.14 5.45 -18.57
CA ALA A 278 -13.95 6.44 -17.87
C ALA A 278 -14.09 7.76 -18.66
N LYS A 279 -13.06 8.14 -19.44
CA LYS A 279 -13.05 9.35 -20.28
C LYS A 279 -13.66 9.12 -21.67
N ASN A 280 -13.35 7.98 -22.30
CA ASN A 280 -13.71 7.63 -23.67
C ASN A 280 -13.83 6.10 -23.83
N GLU A 281 -15.05 5.61 -23.62
CA GLU A 281 -15.37 4.18 -23.69
C GLU A 281 -15.05 3.56 -25.06
N THR A 282 -15.31 4.28 -26.15
CA THR A 282 -15.06 3.81 -27.52
C THR A 282 -13.57 3.57 -27.77
N LEU A 283 -12.72 4.52 -27.36
CA LEU A 283 -11.27 4.37 -27.48
C LEU A 283 -10.74 3.22 -26.61
N SER A 284 -11.23 3.09 -25.37
CA SER A 284 -10.84 1.98 -24.50
C SER A 284 -11.22 0.62 -25.11
N LYS A 285 -12.43 0.48 -25.66
CA LYS A 285 -12.85 -0.74 -26.38
C LYS A 285 -11.94 -1.06 -27.57
N GLN A 286 -11.44 -0.05 -28.30
CA GLN A 286 -10.48 -0.26 -29.38
C GLN A 286 -9.12 -0.74 -28.86
N LEU A 287 -8.61 -0.15 -27.77
CA LEU A 287 -7.36 -0.56 -27.15
C LEU A 287 -7.45 -1.96 -26.53
N VAL A 288 -8.57 -2.31 -25.88
CA VAL A 288 -8.76 -3.64 -25.30
C VAL A 288 -8.70 -4.73 -26.37
N LYS A 289 -9.15 -4.46 -27.60
CA LYS A 289 -9.03 -5.42 -28.72
C LYS A 289 -7.58 -5.72 -29.12
N THR A 290 -6.63 -4.85 -28.76
CA THR A 290 -5.20 -5.08 -29.02
C THR A 290 -4.48 -5.75 -27.85
N VAL A 291 -5.17 -6.00 -26.73
CA VAL A 291 -4.65 -6.75 -25.58
C VAL A 291 -4.90 -8.25 -25.79
N HIS A 292 -3.90 -9.08 -25.50
CA HIS A 292 -4.03 -10.53 -25.61
C HIS A 292 -5.17 -11.09 -24.73
N PRO A 293 -6.01 -12.02 -25.24
CA PRO A 293 -7.15 -12.55 -24.48
C PRO A 293 -6.77 -13.21 -23.15
N GLY A 294 -5.56 -13.78 -23.05
CA GLY A 294 -5.01 -14.34 -21.82
C GLY A 294 -4.88 -13.33 -20.68
N ILE A 295 -4.50 -12.09 -20.99
CA ILE A 295 -4.41 -11.00 -20.01
C ILE A 295 -5.80 -10.63 -19.52
N ILE A 296 -6.77 -10.54 -20.43
CA ILE A 296 -8.17 -10.26 -20.09
C ILE A 296 -8.75 -11.37 -19.20
N LYS A 297 -8.35 -12.63 -19.40
CA LYS A 297 -8.71 -13.74 -18.50
C LYS A 297 -8.12 -13.59 -17.10
N ASN A 298 -6.89 -13.08 -16.94
CA ASN A 298 -6.36 -12.75 -15.60
C ASN A 298 -7.14 -11.58 -14.95
N TYR A 299 -7.50 -10.54 -15.70
CA TYR A 299 -8.36 -9.47 -15.16
C TYR A 299 -9.72 -10.00 -14.70
N LYS A 300 -10.31 -10.91 -15.49
CA LYS A 300 -11.55 -11.59 -15.12
C LYS A 300 -11.36 -12.44 -13.86
N GLU A 301 -10.24 -13.15 -13.72
CA GLU A 301 -9.91 -13.91 -12.51
C GLU A 301 -9.88 -13.03 -11.25
N SER A 302 -9.28 -11.85 -11.29
CA SER A 302 -9.39 -10.91 -10.17
C SER A 302 -10.80 -10.40 -9.94
N LYS A 303 -11.51 -10.02 -11.02
CA LYS A 303 -12.88 -9.53 -10.89
C LYS A 303 -13.80 -10.57 -10.25
N ASP A 304 -13.72 -11.82 -10.72
CA ASP A 304 -14.53 -12.93 -10.24
C ASP A 304 -14.16 -13.27 -8.78
N PHE A 305 -12.87 -13.21 -8.40
CA PHE A 305 -12.44 -13.34 -7.01
C PHE A 305 -13.07 -12.28 -6.12
N TRP A 306 -12.89 -10.99 -6.40
CA TRP A 306 -13.41 -9.92 -5.54
C TRP A 306 -14.94 -9.92 -5.47
N LYS A 307 -15.61 -10.22 -6.58
CA LYS A 307 -17.08 -10.32 -6.63
C LYS A 307 -17.65 -11.39 -5.67
N GLN A 308 -16.89 -12.44 -5.35
CA GLN A 308 -17.32 -13.45 -4.38
C GLN A 308 -17.40 -12.93 -2.94
N TYR A 309 -16.73 -11.82 -2.65
CA TYR A 309 -16.63 -11.21 -1.31
C TYR A 309 -17.27 -9.83 -1.23
N GLU A 310 -17.85 -9.34 -2.33
CA GLU A 310 -18.55 -8.07 -2.42
C GLU A 310 -19.75 -8.10 -1.46
N THR A 311 -19.68 -7.27 -0.42
CA THR A 311 -20.70 -7.15 0.62
C THR A 311 -20.78 -5.69 1.07
N PHE A 312 -21.83 -5.31 1.81
CA PHE A 312 -21.94 -3.95 2.38
C PHE A 312 -20.76 -3.60 3.32
N ILE A 313 -20.03 -4.62 3.82
CA ILE A 313 -18.84 -4.44 4.65
C ILE A 313 -17.77 -3.69 3.86
N GLU A 314 -17.54 -4.04 2.59
CA GLU A 314 -16.59 -3.38 1.70
C GLU A 314 -16.91 -1.88 1.59
N THR A 315 -18.17 -1.51 1.34
CA THR A 315 -18.59 -0.09 1.28
C THR A 315 -18.30 0.65 2.58
N GLY A 316 -18.60 0.04 3.73
CA GLY A 316 -18.34 0.64 5.04
C GLY A 316 -16.85 0.86 5.30
N PHE A 317 -16.02 -0.12 4.96
CA PHE A 317 -14.57 -0.02 5.10
C PHE A 317 -13.94 0.95 4.10
N HIS A 318 -14.45 1.01 2.87
CA HIS A 318 -14.03 2.00 1.88
C HIS A 318 -14.24 3.42 2.41
N ILE A 319 -15.42 3.73 2.98
CA ILE A 319 -15.69 5.05 3.59
C ILE A 319 -14.76 5.31 4.78
N PHE A 320 -14.55 4.31 5.64
CA PHE A 320 -13.66 4.45 6.79
C PHE A 320 -12.23 4.76 6.37
N TYR A 321 -11.68 3.99 5.43
CA TYR A 321 -10.29 4.13 5.00
C TYR A 321 -10.08 5.38 4.15
N ASP A 322 -11.03 5.74 3.27
CA ASP A 322 -11.01 7.01 2.54
C ASP A 322 -10.87 8.21 3.49
N ASN A 323 -11.64 8.24 4.59
CA ASN A 323 -11.53 9.28 5.61
C ASN A 323 -10.21 9.20 6.38
N PHE A 324 -9.74 8.00 6.72
CA PHE A 324 -8.45 7.79 7.38
C PHE A 324 -7.31 8.38 6.55
N LEU A 325 -7.25 8.09 5.25
CA LEU A 325 -6.25 8.62 4.33
C LEU A 325 -6.32 10.15 4.25
N LYS A 326 -7.53 10.72 4.09
CA LYS A 326 -7.76 12.17 4.03
C LYS A 326 -7.31 12.90 5.29
N ILE A 327 -7.55 12.32 6.47
CA ILE A 327 -7.08 12.89 7.75
C ILE A 327 -5.55 12.85 7.85
N ASN A 328 -4.91 11.85 7.23
CA ASN A 328 -3.47 11.66 7.21
C ASN A 328 -2.81 12.23 5.93
N GLN A 329 -3.22 13.43 5.48
CA GLN A 329 -2.59 14.17 4.38
C GLN A 329 -2.74 13.61 2.95
N GLN A 330 -3.49 12.52 2.73
CA GLN A 330 -3.84 12.07 1.39
C GLN A 330 -5.20 12.63 0.95
N LYS A 331 -5.21 13.84 0.38
CA LYS A 331 -6.45 14.60 0.07
C LYS A 331 -7.46 13.83 -0.80
N ASP A 332 -6.98 12.96 -1.68
CA ASP A 332 -7.82 12.20 -2.60
C ASP A 332 -8.33 10.86 -2.01
N GLY A 333 -7.91 10.51 -0.79
CA GLY A 333 -8.31 9.28 -0.12
C GLY A 333 -8.11 8.05 -1.00
N MET A 334 -9.17 7.24 -1.16
CA MET A 334 -9.12 6.01 -1.97
C MET A 334 -8.88 6.26 -3.47
N GLU A 335 -9.18 7.45 -3.99
CA GLU A 335 -8.94 7.76 -5.41
C GLU A 335 -7.44 7.89 -5.72
N SER A 336 -6.61 8.14 -4.69
CA SER A 336 -5.16 8.23 -4.82
C SER A 336 -4.53 6.97 -5.40
N TYR A 337 -5.11 5.79 -5.19
CA TYR A 337 -4.61 4.52 -5.75
C TYR A 337 -4.46 4.54 -7.26
N SER A 338 -5.25 5.35 -7.97
CA SER A 338 -5.17 5.49 -9.44
C SER A 338 -4.14 6.53 -9.90
N LYS A 339 -3.74 7.47 -9.04
CA LYS A 339 -2.85 8.60 -9.36
C LYS A 339 -1.39 8.22 -9.57
N PHE A 340 -1.00 6.98 -9.30
CA PHE A 340 0.33 6.49 -9.69
C PHE A 340 0.51 6.46 -11.21
N VAL A 341 -0.58 6.43 -11.99
CA VAL A 341 -0.55 6.59 -13.45
C VAL A 341 0.06 7.93 -13.83
N ASP A 342 -0.21 9.00 -13.07
CA ASP A 342 0.37 10.33 -13.28
C ASP A 342 1.90 10.27 -13.19
N LEU A 343 2.42 9.56 -12.18
CA LEU A 343 3.86 9.33 -12.00
C LEU A 343 4.44 8.48 -13.13
N MET A 344 3.76 7.38 -13.50
CA MET A 344 4.24 6.47 -14.55
C MET A 344 4.33 7.14 -15.93
N VAL A 345 3.25 7.83 -16.34
CA VAL A 345 3.18 8.48 -17.67
C VAL A 345 4.30 9.52 -17.79
N ASN A 346 4.49 10.35 -16.76
CA ASN A 346 5.54 11.36 -16.77
C ASN A 346 6.95 10.76 -16.64
N TYR A 347 7.14 9.74 -15.80
CA TYR A 347 8.43 9.07 -15.65
C TYR A 347 8.92 8.41 -16.95
N TYR A 348 8.01 7.83 -17.73
CA TYR A 348 8.29 7.15 -19.00
C TYR A 348 8.11 8.04 -20.24
N LYS A 349 7.87 9.34 -20.05
CA LYS A 349 7.84 10.30 -21.15
C LYS A 349 9.24 10.38 -21.77
N GLY A 350 9.36 9.95 -23.02
CA GLY A 350 10.65 9.87 -23.72
C GLY A 350 11.56 8.69 -23.32
N LYS A 351 11.12 7.76 -22.46
CA LYS A 351 11.87 6.54 -22.10
C LYS A 351 11.25 5.28 -22.71
N GLU A 352 12.06 4.23 -22.81
CA GLU A 352 11.60 2.87 -23.13
C GLU A 352 11.10 2.15 -21.88
N LEU A 353 10.23 1.14 -22.07
CA LEU A 353 9.60 0.36 -21.00
C LEU A 353 10.37 -0.89 -20.59
#